data_AF-A0A2H6BR99-F1
#
_entry.id   AF-A0A2H6BR99-F1
#
_cell.length_a   1.000
_cell.length_b   1.000
_cell.length_c   1.000
_cell.angle_alpha   90.00
_cell.angle_beta   90.00
_cell.angle_gamma   90.00
#
_symmetry.space_group_name_H-M   'P 1'
#
loop_
_entity.id
_entity.type
_entity.pdbx_description
1 polymer ?
#
loop_
_entity_poly.entity_id
_entity_poly.type
_entity_poly.pdbx_seq_one_letter_code
_entity_poly.pdbx_strand_id
1 'polypeptide(L)'
;MIQSTHKPRILFLYGSLRPRSYSRLLAEEAARIITEYGAEVRFFDPRELPIYGSVPDTHAKVQELRELSQWSEGQVWSSPELHGNISGIIKNQIDWIPLSIGAIRPTQGRTLAVMQVSGGSQSFNAVNTLRILGRWMRMFTIPNQSSVAKAYQEFHEDGTMKDSPYRDRVIDVMEELYKFTILLRDQVDYLTDRYSERKEKAAQEIATIAHKAIN
;
A
#
# COMPACT_ATOMS: atom_id res chain seq x y z
N MET A 1 -12.31 23.86 -1.86
CA MET A 1 -11.55 22.62 -1.57
C MET A 1 -10.47 22.99 -0.57
N ILE A 2 -10.45 22.36 0.60
CA ILE A 2 -9.35 22.54 1.55
C ILE A 2 -8.19 21.73 0.98
N GLN A 3 -7.11 22.41 0.64
CA GLN A 3 -5.91 21.79 0.11
C GLN A 3 -5.05 21.34 1.30
N SER A 4 -4.64 20.08 1.33
CA SER A 4 -3.80 19.56 2.41
C SER A 4 -2.52 20.38 2.59
N THR A 5 -2.25 20.83 3.82
CA THR A 5 -1.11 21.69 4.16
C THR A 5 0.14 20.91 4.61
N HIS A 6 0.05 19.58 4.69
CA HIS A 6 1.16 18.72 5.07
C HIS A 6 1.71 17.92 3.88
N LYS A 7 2.92 17.35 4.07
CA LYS A 7 3.57 16.47 3.10
C LYS A 7 2.69 15.24 2.80
N PRO A 8 2.66 14.74 1.55
CA PRO A 8 2.01 13.48 1.22
C PRO A 8 2.55 12.33 2.06
N ARG A 9 1.69 11.55 2.71
CA ARG A 9 2.11 10.47 3.62
C ARG A 9 2.13 9.12 2.92
N ILE A 10 3.32 8.53 2.78
CA ILE A 10 3.50 7.30 2.02
C ILE A 10 4.02 6.17 2.93
N LEU A 11 3.22 5.10 3.04
CA LEU A 11 3.61 3.89 3.77
C LEU A 11 4.28 2.87 2.83
N PHE A 12 5.45 2.39 3.21
CA PHE A 12 6.18 1.34 2.52
C PHE A 12 6.04 -0.01 3.24
N LEU A 13 5.59 -1.02 2.49
CA LEU A 13 5.56 -2.43 2.91
C LEU A 13 6.48 -3.26 2.02
N TYR A 14 7.28 -4.16 2.61
CA TYR A 14 8.19 -5.04 1.86
C TYR A 14 8.01 -6.52 2.21
N GLY A 15 8.31 -7.39 1.24
CA GLY A 15 7.98 -8.82 1.27
C GLY A 15 9.12 -9.77 1.66
N SER A 16 10.21 -9.32 2.28
CA SER A 16 11.29 -10.23 2.68
C SER A 16 12.05 -9.75 3.92
N LEU A 17 12.27 -10.69 4.84
CA LEU A 17 13.03 -10.55 6.09
C LEU A 17 14.50 -10.95 5.95
N ARG A 18 14.96 -11.34 4.75
CA ARG A 18 16.37 -11.70 4.54
C ARG A 18 17.26 -10.51 4.92
N PRO A 19 18.44 -10.73 5.55
CA PRO A 19 19.36 -9.64 5.87
C PRO A 19 19.64 -8.75 4.65
N ARG A 20 19.95 -9.37 3.50
CA ARG A 20 20.02 -8.73 2.19
C ARG A 20 18.74 -8.98 1.38
N SER A 21 17.73 -8.17 1.64
CA SER A 21 16.40 -8.25 1.00
C SER A 21 16.30 -7.23 -0.14
N TYR A 22 16.34 -7.68 -1.39
CA TYR A 22 16.23 -6.77 -2.55
C TYR A 22 14.87 -6.06 -2.63
N SER A 23 13.79 -6.67 -2.13
CA SER A 23 12.50 -5.97 -2.04
C SER A 23 12.53 -4.83 -1.02
N ARG A 24 13.28 -5.00 0.09
CA ARG A 24 13.51 -3.93 1.08
C ARG A 24 14.41 -2.84 0.49
N LEU A 25 15.53 -3.21 -0.14
CA LEU A 25 16.44 -2.25 -0.79
C LEU A 25 15.74 -1.45 -1.90
N LEU A 26 14.91 -2.10 -2.71
CA LEU A 26 14.08 -1.43 -3.73
C LEU A 26 13.07 -0.46 -3.09
N ALA A 27 12.46 -0.84 -1.98
CA ALA A 27 11.55 0.03 -1.24
C ALA A 27 12.29 1.23 -0.61
N GLU A 28 13.50 1.04 -0.09
CA GLU A 28 14.37 2.11 0.43
C GLU A 28 14.79 3.10 -0.65
N GLU A 29 15.14 2.62 -1.85
CA GLU A 29 15.45 3.49 -2.99
C GLU A 29 14.23 4.30 -3.43
N ALA A 30 13.08 3.64 -3.57
CA ALA A 30 11.81 4.29 -3.87
C ALA A 30 11.42 5.35 -2.82
N ALA A 31 11.68 5.07 -1.53
CA ALA A 31 11.46 6.02 -0.45
C ALA A 31 12.38 7.24 -0.52
N ARG A 32 13.67 7.06 -0.87
CA ARG A 32 14.59 8.18 -1.12
C ARG A 32 14.04 9.09 -2.23
N ILE A 33 13.68 8.51 -3.37
CA ILE A 33 13.16 9.23 -4.53
C ILE A 33 11.87 10.00 -4.18
N ILE A 34 10.87 9.36 -3.56
CA ILE A 34 9.61 10.05 -3.26
C ILE A 34 9.73 11.10 -2.16
N THR A 35 10.74 10.96 -1.28
CA THR A 35 11.07 11.99 -0.29
C THR A 35 11.64 13.25 -0.97
N GLU A 36 12.43 13.11 -2.04
CA GLU A 36 12.92 14.25 -2.85
C GLU A 36 11.78 15.02 -3.53
N TYR A 37 10.71 14.32 -3.93
CA TYR A 37 9.47 14.97 -4.39
C TYR A 37 8.70 15.67 -3.25
N GLY A 38 9.01 15.38 -1.98
CA GLY A 38 8.46 16.08 -0.81
C GLY A 38 7.48 15.25 0.03
N ALA A 39 7.42 13.93 -0.13
CA ALA A 39 6.60 13.07 0.72
C ALA A 39 7.21 12.88 2.13
N GLU A 40 6.34 12.60 3.11
CA GLU A 40 6.71 11.99 4.40
C GLU A 40 6.58 10.47 4.24
N VAL A 41 7.65 9.73 4.54
CA VAL A 41 7.70 8.28 4.35
C VAL A 41 7.78 7.55 5.69
N ARG A 42 7.08 6.41 5.80
CA ARG A 42 7.26 5.46 6.91
C ARG A 42 7.34 4.05 6.38
N PHE A 43 8.14 3.23 7.04
CA PHE A 43 8.25 1.80 6.80
C PHE A 43 7.58 1.04 7.92
N PHE A 44 6.94 -0.07 7.58
CA PHE A 44 6.59 -1.09 8.55
C PHE A 44 7.64 -2.21 8.55
N ASP A 45 8.18 -2.57 9.71
CA ASP A 45 9.04 -3.75 9.85
C ASP A 45 8.21 -5.00 10.21
N PRO A 46 8.09 -6.01 9.33
CA PRO A 46 7.20 -7.15 9.55
C PRO A 46 7.84 -8.30 10.33
N ARG A 47 9.07 -8.19 10.86
CA ARG A 47 9.79 -9.30 11.53
C ARG A 47 8.98 -10.02 12.62
N GLU A 48 8.27 -9.24 13.42
CA GLU A 48 7.49 -9.73 14.56
C GLU A 48 5.97 -9.72 14.27
N LEU A 49 5.57 -9.54 13.01
CA LEU A 49 4.16 -9.59 12.66
C LEU A 49 3.66 -11.05 12.72
N PRO A 50 2.68 -11.38 13.58
CA PRO A 50 2.15 -12.73 13.71
C PRO A 50 1.43 -13.16 12.43
N ILE A 51 1.20 -14.46 12.26
CA ILE A 51 0.40 -14.96 11.12
C ILE A 51 -1.05 -14.47 11.31
N TYR A 52 -1.68 -14.01 10.23
CA TYR A 52 -3.06 -13.56 10.27
C TYR A 52 -3.98 -14.62 10.91
N GLY A 53 -4.73 -14.19 11.92
CA GLY A 53 -5.65 -15.05 12.69
C GLY A 53 -4.99 -15.88 13.80
N SER A 54 -3.68 -15.78 14.03
CA SER A 54 -3.00 -16.55 15.10
C SER A 54 -3.06 -15.87 16.47
N VAL A 55 -3.37 -14.57 16.53
CA VAL A 55 -3.47 -13.78 17.77
C VAL A 55 -4.63 -12.78 17.66
N PRO A 56 -5.09 -12.17 18.77
CA PRO A 56 -6.02 -11.06 18.72
C PRO A 56 -5.45 -9.87 17.94
N ASP A 57 -6.32 -9.06 17.36
CA ASP A 57 -5.91 -7.89 16.60
C ASP A 57 -5.34 -6.76 17.48
N THR A 58 -5.46 -6.85 18.81
CA THR A 58 -4.81 -5.99 19.81
C THR A 58 -3.30 -6.21 19.93
N HIS A 59 -2.73 -7.21 19.23
CA HIS A 59 -1.28 -7.42 19.21
C HIS A 59 -0.52 -6.18 18.73
N ALA A 60 0.57 -5.81 19.42
CA ALA A 60 1.28 -4.55 19.20
C ALA A 60 1.68 -4.30 17.74
N LYS A 61 2.30 -5.30 17.08
CA LYS A 61 2.67 -5.21 15.65
C LYS A 61 1.49 -5.10 14.70
N VAL A 62 0.33 -5.65 15.07
CA VAL A 62 -0.90 -5.54 14.26
C VAL A 62 -1.46 -4.12 14.38
N GLN A 63 -1.48 -3.56 15.59
CA GLN A 63 -1.89 -2.17 15.83
C GLN A 63 -0.96 -1.19 15.12
N GLU A 64 0.36 -1.35 15.23
CA GLU A 64 1.36 -0.53 14.52
C GLU A 64 1.11 -0.52 13.00
N LEU A 65 0.92 -1.69 12.39
CA LEU A 65 0.62 -1.80 10.96
C LEU A 65 -0.68 -1.08 10.58
N ARG A 66 -1.74 -1.23 11.39
CA ARG A 66 -3.04 -0.60 11.14
C ARG A 66 -2.98 0.91 11.31
N GLU A 67 -2.28 1.41 12.33
CA GLU A 67 -2.05 2.83 12.56
C GLU A 67 -1.25 3.46 11.42
N LEU A 68 -0.21 2.79 10.94
CA LEU A 68 0.56 3.23 9.77
C LEU A 68 -0.31 3.26 8.50
N SER A 69 -1.13 2.24 8.29
CA SER A 69 -2.06 2.18 7.15
C SER A 69 -3.07 3.33 7.22
N GLN A 70 -3.63 3.58 8.41
CA GLN A 70 -4.54 4.70 8.65
C GLN A 70 -3.86 6.06 8.43
N TRP A 71 -2.62 6.24 8.90
CA TRP A 71 -1.83 7.46 8.71
C TRP A 71 -1.52 7.75 7.24
N SER A 72 -1.38 6.71 6.41
CA SER A 72 -0.99 6.84 5.00
C SER A 72 -2.06 7.54 4.15
N GLU A 73 -1.63 8.22 3.09
CA GLU A 73 -2.47 8.74 2.00
C GLU A 73 -2.19 7.98 0.69
N GLY A 74 -0.99 7.41 0.59
CA GLY A 74 -0.59 6.46 -0.43
C GLY A 74 0.29 5.36 0.15
N GLN A 75 0.44 4.26 -0.58
CA GLN A 75 1.31 3.15 -0.18
C GLN A 75 2.19 2.67 -1.33
N VAL A 76 3.31 2.04 -0.98
CA VAL A 76 4.17 1.29 -1.89
C VAL A 76 4.31 -0.13 -1.36
N TRP A 77 3.94 -1.12 -2.18
CA TRP A 77 4.11 -2.53 -1.84
C TRP A 77 5.19 -3.16 -2.71
N SER A 78 6.29 -3.58 -2.07
CA SER A 78 7.44 -4.20 -2.74
C SER A 78 7.56 -5.68 -2.34
N SER A 79 7.23 -6.60 -3.26
CA SER A 79 7.35 -8.04 -3.00
C SER A 79 8.50 -8.65 -3.80
N PRO A 80 9.29 -9.58 -3.24
CA PRO A 80 10.00 -10.51 -4.09
C PRO A 80 8.99 -11.42 -4.80
N GLU A 81 9.40 -11.97 -5.93
CA GLU A 81 8.74 -13.11 -6.54
C GLU A 81 9.32 -14.40 -5.97
N LEU A 82 8.51 -15.15 -5.21
CA LEU A 82 8.87 -16.44 -4.62
C LEU A 82 7.97 -17.52 -5.22
N HIS A 83 8.59 -18.54 -5.81
CA HIS A 83 7.87 -19.62 -6.52
C HIS A 83 6.84 -19.08 -7.54
N GLY A 84 7.19 -17.99 -8.24
CA GLY A 84 6.33 -17.39 -9.26
C GLY A 84 5.15 -16.58 -8.72
N ASN A 85 5.14 -16.21 -7.43
CA ASN A 85 4.06 -15.43 -6.82
C ASN A 85 4.58 -14.42 -5.78
N ILE A 86 3.68 -13.66 -5.17
CA ILE A 86 3.98 -12.78 -4.03
C ILE A 86 4.52 -13.57 -2.85
N SER A 87 5.32 -12.91 -2.00
CA SER A 87 5.76 -13.52 -0.74
C SER A 87 4.61 -13.71 0.25
N GLY A 88 4.71 -14.73 1.10
CA GLY A 88 3.81 -14.86 2.26
C GLY A 88 3.92 -13.68 3.23
N ILE A 89 5.09 -13.02 3.32
CA ILE A 89 5.33 -11.87 4.20
C ILE A 89 4.51 -10.65 3.77
N ILE A 90 4.49 -10.30 2.48
CA ILE A 90 3.68 -9.16 2.01
C ILE A 90 2.19 -9.48 2.12
N LYS A 91 1.81 -10.73 1.82
CA LYS A 91 0.40 -11.16 1.92
C LYS A 91 -0.09 -11.08 3.37
N ASN A 92 0.71 -11.56 4.32
CA ASN A 92 0.39 -11.53 5.74
C ASN A 92 0.20 -10.08 6.25
N GLN A 93 1.03 -9.14 5.82
CA GLN A 93 0.83 -7.72 6.11
C GLN A 93 -0.52 -7.21 5.60
N ILE A 94 -0.84 -7.48 4.33
CA ILE A 94 -2.11 -7.03 3.74
C ILE A 94 -3.32 -7.67 4.44
N ASP A 95 -3.23 -8.94 4.84
CA ASP A 95 -4.31 -9.66 5.52
C ASP A 95 -4.66 -9.05 6.89
N TRP A 96 -3.67 -8.48 7.60
CA TRP A 96 -3.90 -7.81 8.87
C TRP A 96 -4.60 -6.44 8.76
N ILE A 97 -4.70 -5.88 7.55
CA ILE A 97 -5.35 -4.59 7.30
C ILE A 97 -6.81 -4.86 6.88
N PRO A 98 -7.80 -4.58 7.75
CA PRO A 98 -9.20 -4.80 7.40
C PRO A 98 -9.71 -3.68 6.48
N LEU A 99 -10.79 -3.96 5.75
CA LEU A 99 -11.50 -2.93 4.97
C LEU A 99 -12.19 -1.88 5.87
N SER A 100 -12.52 -2.24 7.12
CA SER A 100 -13.28 -1.43 8.06
C SER A 100 -12.84 -1.70 9.50
N ILE A 101 -12.66 -0.63 10.28
CA ILE A 101 -12.54 -0.65 11.76
C ILE A 101 -13.55 0.36 12.28
N GLY A 102 -14.75 -0.09 12.62
CA GLY A 102 -15.88 0.80 12.90
C GLY A 102 -16.17 1.73 11.70
N ALA A 103 -16.01 3.05 11.90
CA ALA A 103 -16.16 4.04 10.84
C ALA A 103 -14.88 4.27 10.00
N ILE A 104 -13.72 3.79 10.47
CA ILE A 104 -12.44 4.01 9.80
C ILE A 104 -12.29 3.03 8.63
N ARG A 105 -11.74 3.52 7.51
CA ARG A 105 -11.40 2.71 6.33
C ARG A 105 -9.89 2.85 6.07
N PRO A 106 -9.04 1.91 6.55
CA PRO A 106 -7.58 2.07 6.55
C PRO A 106 -6.90 2.13 5.17
N THR A 107 -7.56 1.68 4.10
CA THR A 107 -6.97 1.67 2.74
C THR A 107 -7.84 2.36 1.69
N GLN A 108 -9.15 2.47 1.93
CA GLN A 108 -10.11 2.93 0.93
C GLN A 108 -9.77 4.33 0.42
N GLY A 109 -9.71 4.49 -0.90
CA GLY A 109 -9.45 5.77 -1.57
C GLY A 109 -8.00 6.25 -1.56
N ARG A 110 -7.09 5.53 -0.90
CA ARG A 110 -5.64 5.84 -0.92
C ARG A 110 -5.00 5.38 -2.22
N THR A 111 -3.90 6.02 -2.62
CA THR A 111 -3.13 5.61 -3.80
C THR A 111 -2.22 4.43 -3.50
N LEU A 112 -1.89 3.63 -4.52
CA LEU A 112 -1.00 2.49 -4.38
C LEU A 112 -0.04 2.38 -5.57
N ALA A 113 1.26 2.24 -5.30
CA ALA A 113 2.22 1.73 -6.28
C ALA A 113 2.64 0.30 -5.90
N VAL A 114 2.82 -0.55 -6.92
CA VAL A 114 3.25 -1.94 -6.74
C VAL A 114 4.60 -2.16 -7.42
N MET A 115 5.48 -2.86 -6.72
CA MET A 115 6.84 -3.15 -7.16
C MET A 115 7.17 -4.61 -6.90
N GLN A 116 8.02 -5.20 -7.75
CA GLN A 116 8.63 -6.48 -7.47
C GLN A 116 10.12 -6.54 -7.78
N VAL A 117 10.77 -7.52 -7.15
CA VAL A 117 12.10 -8.00 -7.52
C VAL A 117 12.06 -9.50 -7.83
N SER A 118 12.89 -9.94 -8.77
CA SER A 118 13.11 -11.36 -9.06
C SER A 118 14.59 -11.69 -9.03
N GLY A 119 14.93 -12.91 -8.61
CA GLY A 119 16.28 -13.45 -8.77
C GLY A 119 16.57 -13.96 -10.19
N GLY A 120 15.53 -14.20 -10.99
CA GLY A 120 15.62 -14.72 -12.35
C GLY A 120 15.33 -13.68 -13.43
N SER A 121 14.95 -14.16 -14.61
CA SER A 121 14.45 -13.33 -15.71
C SER A 121 13.24 -12.49 -15.30
N GLN A 122 12.93 -11.46 -16.10
CA GLN A 122 11.83 -10.57 -15.83
C GLN A 122 10.49 -11.34 -15.78
N SER A 123 9.66 -10.94 -14.82
CA SER A 123 8.33 -11.50 -14.57
C SER A 123 7.44 -10.38 -14.04
N PHE A 124 6.13 -10.60 -14.04
CA PHE A 124 5.15 -9.65 -13.53
C PHE A 124 4.13 -10.29 -12.59
N ASN A 125 4.34 -11.54 -12.18
CA ASN A 125 3.34 -12.30 -11.43
C ASN A 125 3.05 -11.64 -10.08
N ALA A 126 4.09 -11.23 -9.35
CA ALA A 126 3.92 -10.60 -8.05
C ALA A 126 3.19 -9.24 -8.17
N VAL A 127 3.60 -8.35 -9.09
CA VAL A 127 2.92 -7.05 -9.26
C VAL A 127 1.49 -7.20 -9.79
N ASN A 128 1.20 -8.20 -10.62
CA ASN A 128 -0.16 -8.48 -11.07
C ASN A 128 -1.07 -8.87 -9.90
N THR A 129 -0.60 -9.79 -9.04
CA THR A 129 -1.31 -10.16 -7.82
C THR A 129 -1.47 -8.97 -6.86
N LEU A 130 -0.43 -8.16 -6.65
CA LEU A 130 -0.51 -6.97 -5.79
C LEU A 130 -1.50 -5.94 -6.34
N ARG A 131 -1.56 -5.74 -7.66
CA ARG A 131 -2.52 -4.84 -8.31
C ARG A 131 -3.96 -5.29 -8.09
N ILE A 132 -4.20 -6.58 -8.23
CA ILE A 132 -5.48 -7.22 -7.87
C ILE A 132 -5.75 -6.97 -6.39
N LEU A 133 -4.83 -7.27 -5.47
CA LEU A 133 -5.01 -7.00 -4.04
C LEU A 133 -5.34 -5.52 -3.75
N GLY A 134 -4.67 -4.57 -4.40
CA GLY A 134 -4.97 -3.14 -4.29
C GLY A 134 -6.41 -2.79 -4.64
N ARG A 135 -6.96 -3.41 -5.70
CA ARG A 135 -8.39 -3.29 -6.05
C ARG A 135 -9.30 -3.83 -4.94
N TRP A 136 -8.97 -4.98 -4.35
CA TRP A 136 -9.73 -5.55 -3.23
C TRP A 136 -9.68 -4.64 -2.00
N MET A 137 -8.53 -4.00 -1.75
CA MET A 137 -8.33 -3.01 -0.69
C MET A 137 -8.94 -1.63 -1.01
N ARG A 138 -9.65 -1.49 -2.14
CA ARG A 138 -10.32 -0.26 -2.61
C ARG A 138 -9.34 0.92 -2.76
N MET A 139 -8.10 0.63 -3.14
CA MET A 139 -7.06 1.61 -3.41
C MET A 139 -7.07 2.03 -4.88
N PHE A 140 -6.59 3.24 -5.15
CA PHE A 140 -6.28 3.70 -6.50
C PHE A 140 -4.86 3.27 -6.87
N THR A 141 -4.74 2.05 -7.40
CA THR A 141 -3.45 1.54 -7.86
C THR A 141 -3.03 2.25 -9.15
N ILE A 142 -1.93 3.00 -9.10
CA ILE A 142 -1.45 3.79 -10.24
C ILE A 142 -1.11 2.89 -11.44
N PRO A 143 -1.22 3.39 -12.68
CA PRO A 143 -0.91 2.62 -13.88
C PRO A 143 0.50 2.03 -13.91
N ASN A 144 1.51 2.85 -13.58
CA ASN A 144 2.90 2.46 -13.68
C ASN A 144 3.31 1.51 -12.55
N GLN A 145 4.32 0.68 -12.81
CA GLN A 145 4.82 -0.32 -11.85
C GLN A 145 6.28 -0.68 -12.13
N SER A 146 6.99 -1.19 -11.12
CA SER A 146 8.38 -1.64 -11.25
C SER A 146 8.52 -3.15 -11.12
N SER A 147 9.31 -3.77 -11.99
CA SER A 147 9.72 -5.17 -11.89
C SER A 147 11.20 -5.30 -12.26
N VAL A 148 12.04 -5.49 -11.24
CA VAL A 148 13.48 -5.58 -11.37
C VAL A 148 13.90 -7.05 -11.51
N ALA A 149 14.35 -7.43 -12.70
CA ALA A 149 14.88 -8.77 -12.96
C ALA A 149 16.31 -8.91 -12.44
N LYS A 150 16.73 -10.15 -12.12
CA LYS A 150 18.08 -10.47 -11.61
C LYS A 150 18.56 -9.44 -10.58
N ALA A 151 17.72 -9.08 -9.61
CA ALA A 151 17.92 -7.90 -8.77
C ALA A 151 19.29 -7.86 -8.06
N TYR A 152 19.91 -9.01 -7.79
CA TYR A 152 21.28 -9.07 -7.26
C TYR A 152 22.34 -8.37 -8.13
N GLN A 153 22.07 -8.12 -9.41
CA GLN A 153 22.96 -7.40 -10.33
C GLN A 153 22.73 -5.88 -10.30
N GLU A 154 21.58 -5.43 -9.81
CA GLU A 154 21.09 -4.04 -9.89
C GLU A 154 21.34 -3.23 -8.62
N PHE A 155 21.93 -3.84 -7.59
CA PHE A 155 22.30 -3.15 -6.35
C PHE A 155 23.81 -3.22 -6.10
N HIS A 156 24.37 -2.13 -5.62
CA HIS A 156 25.72 -2.06 -5.09
C HIS A 156 25.84 -2.83 -3.76
N GLU A 157 27.06 -3.10 -3.31
CA GLU A 157 27.30 -3.81 -2.05
C GLU A 157 26.71 -3.08 -0.84
N ASP A 158 26.75 -1.75 -0.85
CA ASP A 158 26.16 -0.87 0.18
C ASP A 158 24.62 -0.86 0.19
N GLY A 159 23.97 -1.51 -0.78
CA GLY A 159 22.52 -1.62 -0.89
C GLY A 159 21.86 -0.49 -1.69
N THR A 160 22.62 0.45 -2.26
CA THR A 160 22.09 1.44 -3.20
C THR A 160 21.81 0.81 -4.56
N MET A 161 20.77 1.30 -5.26
CA MET A 161 20.43 0.81 -6.59
C MET A 161 21.35 1.47 -7.61
N LYS A 162 21.84 0.68 -8.58
CA LYS A 162 22.69 1.17 -9.67
C LYS A 162 21.88 2.05 -10.61
N ASP A 163 22.60 2.91 -11.33
CA ASP A 163 22.01 3.64 -12.45
C ASP A 163 21.70 2.66 -13.59
N SER A 164 20.41 2.50 -13.91
CA SER A 164 19.93 1.54 -14.90
C SER A 164 18.50 1.86 -15.32
N PRO A 165 18.01 1.29 -16.45
CA PRO A 165 16.62 1.45 -16.87
C PRO A 165 15.60 0.98 -15.81
N TYR A 166 16.01 0.09 -14.89
CA TYR A 166 15.15 -0.30 -13.77
C TYR A 166 15.02 0.84 -12.75
N ARG A 167 16.10 1.58 -12.49
CA ARG A 167 16.08 2.74 -11.59
C ARG A 167 15.28 3.89 -12.19
N ASP A 168 15.43 4.16 -13.49
CA ASP A 168 14.59 5.13 -14.21
C ASP A 168 13.11 4.81 -14.05
N ARG A 169 12.75 3.53 -14.19
CA ARG A 169 11.36 3.09 -13.95
C ARG A 169 10.91 3.31 -12.50
N VAL A 170 11.78 3.11 -11.51
CA VAL A 170 11.44 3.40 -10.10
C VAL A 170 11.16 4.89 -9.92
N ILE A 171 11.95 5.76 -10.58
CA ILE A 171 11.74 7.21 -10.57
C ILE A 171 10.37 7.55 -11.16
N ASP A 172 10.04 7.02 -12.35
CA ASP A 172 8.73 7.25 -12.98
C ASP A 172 7.57 6.82 -12.07
N VAL A 173 7.68 5.65 -11.43
CA VAL A 173 6.63 5.10 -10.56
C VAL A 173 6.46 5.97 -9.30
N MET A 174 7.53 6.46 -8.70
CA MET A 174 7.46 7.33 -7.53
C MET A 174 6.95 8.73 -7.86
N GLU A 175 7.36 9.28 -9.01
CA GLU A 175 6.83 10.55 -9.51
C GLU A 175 5.33 10.45 -9.77
N GLU A 176 4.89 9.39 -10.46
CA GLU A 176 3.48 9.14 -10.74
C GLU A 176 2.68 8.94 -9.44
N LEU A 177 3.19 8.13 -8.50
CA LEU A 177 2.54 7.95 -7.20
C LEU A 177 2.35 9.28 -6.49
N TYR A 178 3.40 10.10 -6.42
CA TYR A 178 3.36 11.41 -5.78
C TYR A 178 2.29 12.32 -6.40
N LYS A 179 2.28 12.43 -7.73
CA LYS A 179 1.29 13.23 -8.48
C LYS A 179 -0.15 12.76 -8.20
N PHE A 180 -0.39 11.45 -8.26
CA PHE A 180 -1.71 10.88 -7.95
C PHE A 180 -2.12 11.07 -6.49
N THR A 181 -1.19 10.94 -5.53
CA THR A 181 -1.50 11.15 -4.11
C THR A 181 -1.94 12.60 -3.89
N ILE A 182 -1.23 13.58 -4.43
CA ILE A 182 -1.62 14.99 -4.32
C ILE A 182 -2.98 15.24 -4.98
N LEU A 183 -3.22 14.66 -6.15
CA LEU A 183 -4.47 14.83 -6.88
C LEU A 183 -5.69 14.30 -6.11
N LEU A 184 -5.54 13.17 -5.42
CA LEU A 184 -6.68 12.42 -4.86
C LEU A 184 -6.88 12.61 -3.35
N ARG A 185 -5.84 12.92 -2.57
CA ARG A 185 -5.92 12.90 -1.09
C ARG A 185 -6.98 13.83 -0.49
N ASP A 186 -7.20 15.00 -1.11
CA ASP A 186 -8.19 15.97 -0.64
C ASP A 186 -9.62 15.67 -1.17
N GLN A 187 -9.78 14.63 -1.98
CA GLN A 187 -11.04 14.25 -2.63
C GLN A 187 -11.55 12.87 -2.18
N VAL A 188 -10.88 12.20 -1.23
CA VAL A 188 -11.21 10.82 -0.84
C VAL A 188 -12.67 10.67 -0.42
N ASP A 189 -13.20 11.60 0.37
CA ASP A 189 -14.60 11.56 0.83
C ASP A 189 -15.57 11.63 -0.35
N TYR A 190 -15.31 12.53 -1.32
CA TYR A 190 -16.12 12.63 -2.54
C TYR A 190 -16.01 11.38 -3.42
N LEU A 191 -14.79 10.89 -3.66
CA LEU A 191 -14.52 9.71 -4.50
C LEU A 191 -15.11 8.42 -3.89
N THR A 192 -15.32 8.40 -2.58
CA THR A 192 -15.83 7.24 -1.85
C THR A 192 -17.29 7.37 -1.44
N ASP A 193 -17.94 8.50 -1.71
CA ASP A 193 -19.37 8.68 -1.54
C ASP A 193 -20.16 7.89 -2.62
N ARG A 194 -20.50 6.64 -2.29
CA ARG A 194 -21.14 5.70 -3.22
C ARG A 194 -22.66 5.77 -3.15
N TYR A 195 -23.29 5.78 -4.31
CA TYR A 195 -24.75 5.70 -4.46
C TYR A 195 -25.38 4.53 -3.67
N SER A 196 -24.79 3.33 -3.74
CA SER A 196 -25.31 2.16 -3.04
C SER A 196 -25.31 2.33 -1.51
N GLU A 197 -24.27 2.96 -0.96
CA GLU A 197 -24.14 3.22 0.47
C GLU A 197 -25.13 4.31 0.93
N ARG A 198 -25.32 5.37 0.12
CA ARG A 198 -26.37 6.37 0.37
C ARG A 198 -27.77 5.74 0.38
N LYS A 199 -28.05 4.84 -0.57
CA LYS A 199 -29.34 4.11 -0.65
C LYS A 199 -29.57 3.23 0.58
N GLU A 200 -28.55 2.50 1.03
CA GLU A 200 -28.63 1.64 2.22
C GLU A 200 -28.88 2.47 3.49
N LYS A 201 -28.13 3.57 3.67
CA LYS A 201 -28.30 4.48 4.81
C LYS A 201 -29.72 5.06 4.87
N ALA A 202 -30.25 5.53 3.75
CA ALA A 202 -31.62 6.05 3.69
C ALA A 202 -32.67 4.98 4.07
N ALA A 203 -32.47 3.73 3.63
CA ALA A 203 -33.37 2.63 3.99
C ALA A 203 -33.32 2.32 5.51
N GLN A 204 -32.13 2.34 6.13
CA GLN A 204 -31.97 2.15 7.57
C GLN A 204 -32.60 3.29 8.38
N GLU A 205 -32.47 4.54 7.92
CA GLU A 205 -33.10 5.71 8.55
C GLU A 205 -34.63 5.61 8.52
N ILE A 206 -35.21 5.24 7.37
CA ILE A 206 -36.66 5.01 7.24
C ILE A 206 -37.13 3.90 8.20
N ALA A 207 -36.42 2.77 8.25
CA ALA A 207 -36.76 1.67 9.15
C ALA A 207 -36.69 2.09 10.63
N THR A 208 -35.69 2.89 11.00
CA THR A 208 -35.52 3.40 12.36
C THR A 208 -36.66 4.36 12.75
N ILE A 209 -37.06 5.25 11.85
CA ILE A 209 -38.19 6.18 12.06
C ILE A 209 -39.48 5.39 12.22
N ALA A 210 -39.74 4.42 11.35
CA ALA A 210 -40.93 3.56 11.43
C ALA A 210 -40.99 2.81 12.76
N HIS A 211 -39.88 2.26 13.24
CA HIS A 211 -39.83 1.54 14.52
C HIS A 211 -40.13 2.46 15.73
N LYS A 212 -39.60 3.69 15.72
CA LYS A 212 -39.88 4.68 16.77
C LYS A 212 -41.32 5.21 16.76
N ALA A 213 -42.04 5.10 15.64
CA ALA A 213 -43.43 5.53 15.54
C ALA A 213 -44.42 4.48 16.05
N ILE A 214 -43.97 3.23 16.23
CA ILE A 214 -44.79 2.07 16.62
C ILE A 214 -44.61 1.71 18.11
N ASN A 215 -43.53 2.20 18.75
CA ASN A 215 -43.24 2.03 20.18
C ASN A 215 -43.41 3.36 20.92
#